data_AF-A0A1G3LLN7-F1
#
_entry.id   AF-A0A1G3LLN7-F1
#
_cell.length_a   1.000
_cell.length_b   1.000
_cell.length_c   1.000
_cell.angle_alpha   90.00
_cell.angle_beta   90.00
_cell.angle_gamma   90.00
#
_symmetry.space_group_name_H-M   'P 1'
#
loop_
_entity.id
_entity.type
_entity.pdbx_description
1 polymer ?
#
loop_
_entity_poly.entity_id
_entity_poly.type
_entity_poly.pdbx_seq_one_letter_code
_entity_poly.pdbx_strand_id
1 'polypeptide(L)'
;MKKEVINIHNNFFLQLLSNKQNAIDFLKISLSNQITKELFSETKEEASMVTFLDAIKIEGKIEGKIEEKQKTLIRQLSKKFGVITEDEKQFIKECSDGEKLDNALDEIIFADSKHKVLDWLK
;
A
#
# COMPACT_ATOMS: atom_id res chain seq x y z
N MET A 1 -20.63 -17.35 -4.83
CA MET A 1 -20.36 -16.04 -4.20
C MET A 1 -18.96 -15.47 -4.46
N LYS A 2 -17.86 -15.86 -3.76
CA LYS A 2 -16.56 -15.17 -3.95
C LYS A 2 -16.04 -15.18 -5.40
N LYS A 3 -16.18 -16.31 -6.13
CA LYS A 3 -15.77 -16.42 -7.55
C LYS A 3 -16.62 -15.57 -8.52
N GLU A 4 -17.91 -15.39 -8.24
CA GLU A 4 -18.80 -14.58 -9.08
C GLU A 4 -18.54 -13.09 -8.90
N VAL A 5 -18.30 -12.64 -7.66
CA VAL A 5 -17.95 -11.25 -7.37
C VAL A 5 -16.63 -10.87 -8.03
N ILE A 6 -15.61 -11.73 -7.96
CA ILE A 6 -14.33 -11.53 -8.67
C ILE A 6 -14.55 -11.43 -10.19
N ASN A 7 -15.42 -12.26 -10.76
CA ASN A 7 -15.77 -12.20 -12.19
C ASN A 7 -16.49 -10.90 -12.56
N ILE A 8 -17.36 -10.37 -11.71
CA ILE A 8 -18.08 -9.11 -11.95
C ILE A 8 -17.10 -7.93 -11.92
N HIS A 9 -16.22 -7.86 -10.91
CA HIS A 9 -15.21 -6.81 -10.83
C HIS A 9 -14.26 -6.86 -12.03
N ASN A 10 -13.79 -8.05 -12.41
CA ASN A 10 -12.92 -8.22 -13.57
C ASN A 10 -13.61 -7.79 -14.87
N ASN A 11 -14.87 -8.17 -15.07
CA ASN A 11 -15.63 -7.75 -16.26
C ASN A 11 -15.87 -6.24 -16.30
N PHE A 12 -16.10 -5.61 -15.15
CA PHE A 12 -16.23 -4.16 -15.06
C PHE A 12 -14.94 -3.45 -15.49
N PHE A 13 -13.78 -3.86 -14.96
CA PHE A 13 -12.51 -3.26 -15.36
C PHE A 13 -12.16 -3.54 -16.82
N LEU A 14 -12.44 -4.74 -17.34
CA LEU A 14 -12.24 -5.05 -18.75
C LEU A 14 -13.12 -4.18 -19.65
N GLN A 15 -14.38 -3.97 -19.29
CA GLN A 15 -15.26 -3.05 -20.03
C GLN A 15 -14.82 -1.59 -19.89
N LEU A 16 -14.44 -1.16 -18.69
CA LEU A 16 -13.99 0.21 -18.42
C LEU A 16 -12.72 0.53 -19.21
N LEU A 17 -11.73 -0.38 -19.19
CA LEU A 17 -10.43 -0.21 -19.84
C LEU A 17 -10.45 -0.57 -21.33
N SER A 18 -11.53 -1.20 -21.83
CA SER A 18 -11.68 -1.47 -23.27
C SER A 18 -11.86 -0.19 -24.11
N ASN A 19 -12.30 0.90 -23.48
CA ASN A 19 -12.37 2.21 -24.12
C ASN A 19 -11.20 3.07 -23.65
N LYS A 20 -10.36 3.51 -24.60
CA LYS A 20 -9.19 4.35 -24.36
C LYS A 20 -9.52 5.61 -23.56
N GLN A 21 -10.63 6.28 -23.84
CA GLN A 21 -11.01 7.52 -23.15
C GLN A 21 -11.40 7.25 -21.70
N ASN A 22 -12.16 6.18 -21.44
CA ASN A 22 -12.54 5.78 -20.10
C ASN A 22 -11.32 5.38 -19.26
N ALA A 23 -10.34 4.70 -19.85
CA ALA A 23 -9.07 4.37 -19.20
C ALA A 23 -8.31 5.65 -18.82
N ILE A 24 -8.18 6.61 -19.76
CA ILE A 24 -7.53 7.89 -19.50
C ILE A 24 -8.23 8.66 -18.36
N ASP A 25 -9.56 8.73 -18.38
CA ASP A 25 -10.33 9.49 -17.40
C ASP A 25 -10.29 8.83 -16.01
N PHE A 26 -10.34 7.49 -15.94
CA PHE A 26 -10.10 6.75 -14.71
C PHE A 26 -8.71 7.07 -14.12
N LEU A 27 -7.66 7.01 -14.94
CA LEU A 27 -6.30 7.29 -14.49
C LEU A 27 -6.11 8.75 -14.06
N LYS A 28 -6.79 9.71 -14.70
CA LYS A 28 -6.80 11.12 -14.26
C LYS A 28 -7.46 11.32 -12.90
N ILE A 29 -8.47 10.54 -12.57
CA ILE A 29 -9.18 10.63 -11.29
C ILE A 29 -8.39 9.92 -10.19
N SER A 30 -7.79 8.77 -10.50
CA SER A 30 -7.09 7.93 -9.53
C SER A 30 -5.65 8.35 -9.24
N LEU A 31 -5.03 9.18 -10.10
CA LEU A 31 -3.62 9.57 -9.99
C LEU A 31 -3.44 11.08 -9.91
N SER A 32 -2.24 11.51 -9.51
CA SER A 32 -1.87 12.91 -9.50
C SER A 32 -1.70 13.48 -10.93
N ASN A 33 -1.97 14.78 -11.09
CA ASN A 33 -1.89 15.49 -12.37
C ASN A 33 -0.47 15.55 -12.98
N GLN A 34 0.58 15.28 -12.21
CA GLN A 34 1.95 15.23 -12.71
C GLN A 34 2.24 13.90 -13.41
N ILE A 35 1.88 12.78 -12.77
CA ILE A 35 2.08 11.42 -13.31
C ILE A 35 1.31 11.24 -14.62
N THR A 36 0.08 11.75 -14.68
CA THR A 36 -0.79 11.64 -15.86
C THR A 36 -0.27 12.40 -17.07
N LYS A 37 0.38 13.56 -16.88
CA LYS A 37 0.97 14.34 -17.97
C LYS A 37 2.17 13.66 -18.61
N GLU A 38 3.07 13.09 -17.80
CA GLU A 38 4.20 12.31 -18.32
C GLU A 38 3.71 11.10 -19.11
N LEU A 39 2.74 10.34 -18.57
CA LEU A 39 2.23 9.10 -19.15
C LEU A 39 1.65 9.24 -20.57
N PHE A 40 0.94 10.34 -20.83
CA PHE A 40 0.23 10.57 -22.10
C PHE A 40 0.98 11.51 -23.06
N SER A 41 2.18 11.95 -22.71
CA SER A 41 3.00 12.85 -23.54
C SER A 41 3.92 12.15 -24.54
N GLU A 42 4.19 10.85 -24.37
CA GLU A 42 5.09 10.09 -25.25
C GLU A 42 4.35 9.02 -26.07
N THR A 43 4.51 9.09 -27.40
CA THR A 43 3.78 8.33 -28.44
C THR A 43 4.27 6.88 -28.62
N LYS A 44 4.37 6.11 -27.54
CA LYS A 44 4.50 4.63 -27.58
C LYS A 44 3.54 4.00 -26.57
N GLU A 45 2.26 4.11 -26.90
CA GLU A 45 1.10 3.90 -26.01
C GLU A 45 1.03 2.49 -25.38
N GLU A 46 1.44 1.43 -26.08
CA GLU A 46 1.31 0.05 -25.57
C GLU A 46 2.43 -0.34 -24.59
N ALA A 47 3.69 0.00 -24.91
CA ALA A 47 4.83 -0.30 -24.02
C ALA A 47 4.79 0.57 -22.74
N SER A 48 4.29 1.81 -22.86
CA SER A 48 4.07 2.72 -21.73
C SER A 48 3.01 2.16 -20.77
N MET A 49 1.90 1.63 -21.30
CA MET A 49 0.80 1.14 -20.46
C MET A 49 1.12 -0.17 -19.71
N VAL A 50 1.87 -1.10 -20.32
CA VAL A 50 2.32 -2.33 -19.64
C VAL A 50 3.28 -1.99 -18.49
N THR A 51 4.27 -1.14 -18.75
CA THR A 51 5.24 -0.69 -17.73
C THR A 51 4.53 0.02 -16.58
N PHE A 52 3.49 0.80 -16.89
CA PHE A 52 2.69 1.50 -15.90
C PHE A 52 1.83 0.57 -15.03
N LEU A 53 1.16 -0.43 -15.63
CA LEU A 53 0.41 -1.43 -14.87
C LEU A 53 1.32 -2.23 -13.93
N ASP A 54 2.54 -2.53 -14.38
CA ASP A 54 3.54 -3.17 -13.54
C ASP A 54 3.98 -2.26 -12.39
N ALA A 55 4.15 -0.95 -12.62
CA ALA A 55 4.46 0.01 -11.56
C ALA A 55 3.36 0.07 -10.48
N ILE A 56 2.08 0.20 -10.87
CA ILE A 56 0.95 0.15 -9.93
C ILE A 56 0.95 -1.16 -9.13
N LYS A 57 1.16 -2.28 -9.81
CA LYS A 57 1.16 -3.61 -9.18
C LYS A 57 2.31 -3.75 -8.18
N ILE A 58 3.46 -3.16 -8.48
CA ILE A 58 4.62 -3.13 -7.56
C ILE A 58 4.30 -2.24 -6.36
N GLU A 59 3.77 -1.04 -6.58
CA GLU A 59 3.40 -0.10 -5.52
C GLU A 59 2.39 -0.73 -4.55
N GLY A 60 1.31 -1.33 -5.06
CA GLY A 60 0.32 -2.01 -4.22
C GLY A 60 0.89 -3.22 -3.45
N LYS A 61 1.90 -3.91 -4.00
CA LYS A 61 2.62 -4.98 -3.26
C LYS A 61 3.48 -4.41 -2.14
N ILE A 62 4.12 -3.26 -2.37
CA ILE A 62 4.96 -2.58 -1.37
C ILE A 62 4.07 -2.08 -0.23
N GLU A 63 2.98 -1.38 -0.56
CA GLU A 63 2.00 -0.88 0.40
C GLU A 63 1.40 -2.02 1.23
N GLY A 64 1.01 -3.13 0.58
CA GLY A 64 0.50 -4.31 1.28
C GLY A 64 1.50 -4.92 2.27
N LYS A 65 2.81 -4.94 1.93
CA LYS A 65 3.86 -5.40 2.86
C LYS A 65 4.02 -4.46 4.05
N ILE A 66 3.96 -3.14 3.81
CA ILE A 66 4.03 -2.13 4.88
C ILE A 66 2.83 -2.31 5.83
N GLU A 67 1.62 -2.41 5.30
CA GLU A 67 0.41 -2.62 6.12
C GLU A 67 0.50 -3.91 6.96
N GLU A 68 1.03 -5.00 6.40
CA GLU A 68 1.21 -6.25 7.11
C GLU A 68 2.20 -6.11 8.27
N LYS A 69 3.31 -5.41 8.06
CA LYS A 69 4.29 -5.09 9.10
C LYS A 69 3.66 -4.25 10.22
N GLN A 70 2.93 -3.18 9.87
CA GLN A 70 2.21 -2.35 10.84
C GLN A 70 1.22 -3.16 11.69
N LYS A 71 0.37 -3.98 11.04
CA LYS A 71 -0.60 -4.86 11.73
C LYS A 71 0.11 -5.86 12.64
N THR A 72 1.23 -6.41 12.19
CA THR A 72 2.04 -7.35 12.96
C THR A 72 2.64 -6.69 14.19
N LEU A 73 3.23 -5.50 14.04
CA LEU A 73 3.83 -4.75 15.13
C LEU A 73 2.79 -4.39 16.19
N ILE A 74 1.63 -3.85 15.80
CA ILE A 74 0.51 -3.56 16.71
C ILE A 74 0.10 -4.81 17.48
N ARG A 75 -0.06 -5.94 16.79
CA ARG A 75 -0.47 -7.21 17.41
C ARG A 75 0.56 -7.71 18.42
N GLN A 76 1.85 -7.65 18.08
CA GLN A 76 2.92 -8.13 18.96
C GLN A 76 3.10 -7.22 20.19
N LEU A 77 3.07 -5.91 19.99
CA LEU A 77 3.09 -4.95 21.09
C LEU A 77 1.92 -5.19 22.05
N SER A 78 0.74 -5.50 21.52
CA SER A 78 -0.47 -5.74 22.32
C SER A 78 -0.34 -7.01 23.16
N LYS A 79 0.36 -8.02 22.63
CA LYS A 79 0.63 -9.29 23.33
C LYS A 79 1.73 -9.16 24.37
N LYS A 80 2.80 -8.42 24.08
CA LYS A 80 3.96 -8.31 24.98
C LYS A 80 3.72 -7.31 26.11
N PHE A 81 3.15 -6.15 25.80
CA PHE A 81 3.02 -5.03 26.74
C PHE A 81 1.58 -4.75 27.19
N GLY A 82 0.59 -5.47 26.66
CA GLY A 82 -0.82 -5.29 27.01
C GLY A 82 -1.51 -4.21 26.17
N VAL A 83 -2.37 -3.40 26.78
CA VAL A 83 -3.20 -2.44 26.03
C VAL A 83 -2.34 -1.35 25.36
N ILE A 84 -2.43 -1.27 24.03
CA ILE A 84 -1.90 -0.16 23.22
C ILE A 84 -3.00 0.89 23.03
N THR A 85 -2.64 2.16 23.12
CA THR A 85 -3.58 3.28 22.89
C THR A 85 -3.89 3.45 21.40
N GLU A 86 -5.02 4.08 21.06
CA GLU A 86 -5.32 4.37 19.66
C GLU A 86 -4.29 5.32 19.03
N ASP A 87 -3.72 6.25 19.80
CA ASP A 87 -2.65 7.15 19.33
C ASP A 87 -1.39 6.38 18.93
N GLU A 88 -0.98 5.38 19.71
CA GLU A 88 0.17 4.53 19.39
C GLU A 88 -0.11 3.67 18.14
N LYS A 89 -1.34 3.17 17.96
CA LYS A 89 -1.73 2.45 16.74
C LYS A 89 -1.70 3.36 15.53
N GLN A 90 -2.18 4.59 15.67
CA GLN A 90 -2.20 5.57 14.59
C GLN A 90 -0.78 5.95 14.20
N PHE A 91 0.09 6.20 15.18
CA PHE A 91 1.51 6.46 14.95
C PHE A 91 2.20 5.33 14.16
N ILE A 92 1.93 4.07 14.48
CA ILE A 92 2.46 2.93 13.71
C ILE A 92 1.91 2.90 12.29
N LYS A 93 0.61 3.19 12.10
CA LYS A 93 -0.04 3.18 10.78
C LYS A 93 0.45 4.30 9.85
N GLU A 94 0.93 5.39 10.41
CA GLU A 94 1.50 6.51 9.65
C GLU A 94 2.93 6.24 9.18
N CYS A 95 3.60 5.22 9.75
CA CYS A 95 4.94 4.83 9.32
C CYS A 95 4.90 4.03 8.02
N SER A 96 5.36 4.64 6.92
CA SER A 96 5.51 3.97 5.61
C SER A 96 6.92 3.41 5.36
N ASP A 97 7.84 3.58 6.31
CA ASP A 97 9.20 3.08 6.21
C ASP A 97 9.27 1.61 6.63
N GLY A 98 9.44 0.74 5.63
CA GLY A 98 9.48 -0.70 5.84
C GLY A 98 10.67 -1.18 6.68
N GLU A 99 11.79 -0.47 6.67
CA GLU A 99 13.00 -0.84 7.42
C GLU A 99 12.86 -0.46 8.89
N LYS A 100 12.31 0.73 9.18
CA LYS A 100 11.96 1.11 10.56
C LYS A 100 10.99 0.13 11.20
N LEU A 101 9.99 -0.32 10.44
CA LEU A 101 9.04 -1.32 10.91
C LEU A 101 9.70 -2.68 11.18
N ASP A 102 10.67 -3.10 10.35
CA ASP A 102 11.43 -4.34 10.60
C ASP A 102 12.30 -4.22 11.85
N ASN A 103 13.03 -3.11 12.00
CA ASN A 103 13.85 -2.86 13.19
C ASN A 103 13.00 -2.82 14.47
N ALA A 104 11.81 -2.21 14.42
CA ALA A 104 10.86 -2.23 15.53
C ALA A 104 10.35 -3.66 15.83
N LEU A 105 10.11 -4.48 14.80
CA LEU A 105 9.72 -5.87 14.96
C LEU A 105 10.84 -6.73 15.55
N ASP A 106 12.10 -6.44 15.27
CA ASP A 106 13.25 -7.14 15.87
C ASP A 106 13.47 -6.69 17.32
N GLU A 107 13.39 -5.38 17.58
CA GLU A 107 13.54 -4.80 18.92
C GLU A 107 12.50 -5.35 19.89
N ILE A 108 11.31 -5.75 19.42
CA ILE A 108 10.27 -6.31 20.27
C ILE A 108 10.69 -7.57 21.01
N ILE A 109 11.70 -8.29 20.53
CA ILE A 109 12.20 -9.50 21.19
C ILE A 109 12.90 -9.12 22.50
N PHE A 110 13.66 -8.03 22.49
CA PHE A 110 14.54 -7.63 23.58
C PHE A 110 13.99 -6.49 24.45
N ALA A 111 13.09 -5.66 23.91
CA ALA A 111 12.62 -4.47 24.60
C ALA A 111 11.83 -4.76 25.88
N ASP A 112 12.17 -4.08 26.97
CA ASP A 112 11.45 -4.14 28.24
C ASP A 112 10.23 -3.20 28.29
N SER A 113 10.09 -2.32 27.30
CA SER A 113 8.98 -1.37 27.20
C SER A 113 8.56 -1.12 25.76
N LYS A 114 7.28 -0.79 25.57
CA LYS A 114 6.75 -0.40 24.25
C LYS A 114 7.42 0.85 23.69
N HIS A 115 7.90 1.76 24.53
CA HIS A 115 8.57 2.99 24.09
C HIS A 115 9.87 2.71 23.33
N LYS A 116 10.70 1.76 23.80
CA LYS A 116 11.93 1.35 23.09
C LYS A 116 11.64 0.86 21.68
N VAL A 117 10.53 0.14 21.50
CA VAL A 117 10.09 -0.35 20.18
C VAL A 117 9.59 0.80 19.30
N LEU A 118 8.78 1.70 19.87
CA LEU A 118 8.21 2.84 19.12
C LEU A 118 9.25 3.89 18.74
N ASP A 119 10.37 3.98 19.46
CA ASP A 119 11.46 4.90 19.14
C ASP A 119 12.07 4.64 17.76
N TRP A 120 12.02 3.39 17.26
CA TRP A 120 12.46 3.03 15.91
C TRP A 120 11.60 3.64 14.79
N LEU A 121 10.38 4.08 15.09
CA LEU A 121 9.46 4.65 14.10
C LEU A 121 9.55 6.17 13.98
N LYS A 122 10.37 6.81 14.82
CA LYS A 122 10.63 8.26 14.78
C LYS A 122 11.48 8.66 13.58
#